data_AF-A0A2G2L0G9-F1
#
_entry.id   AF-A0A2G2L0G9-F1
#
_cell.length_a   1.000
_cell.length_b   1.000
_cell.length_c   1.000
_cell.angle_alpha   90.00
_cell.angle_beta   90.00
_cell.angle_gamma   90.00
#
_symmetry.space_group_name_H-M   'P 1'
#
loop_
_entity.id
_entity.type
_entity.pdbx_description
1 polymer ?
#
loop_
_entity_poly.entity_id
_entity_poly.type
_entity_poly.pdbx_seq_one_letter_code
_entity_poly.pdbx_strand_id
1 'polypeptide(L)'
;MIENDPHKTSVQNTASKHEAFLKSNDRSMDHSKIQAKSQQDKNFELLSGYLDGELTQQEAQKVMLLLENDGEYKKLHDELLSMRQEVQSLSLQESELEYLDKLIKEPIAKTSRILGFILISASAVILIGLLLFFVFTNPAISLALKFGISLMGGGALLLLISVLRQKMLNTRNEKYNRLKI
;
A
#
# COMPACT_ATOMS: atom_id res chain seq x y z
N MET A 1 -64.03 -40.84 48.39
CA MET A 1 -63.90 -40.89 46.92
C MET A 1 -62.43 -40.75 46.56
N ILE A 2 -61.74 -41.87 46.33
CA ILE A 2 -60.49 -41.92 45.56
C ILE A 2 -60.59 -43.21 44.75
N GLU A 3 -60.91 -43.08 43.47
CA GLU A 3 -60.93 -44.18 42.50
C GLU A 3 -59.72 -43.99 41.59
N ASN A 4 -58.73 -44.87 41.74
CA ASN A 4 -57.50 -44.89 40.95
C ASN A 4 -57.65 -46.00 39.91
N ASP A 5 -57.71 -45.58 38.64
CA ASP A 5 -57.98 -46.46 37.50
C ASP A 5 -56.64 -47.00 36.91
N PRO A 6 -56.39 -48.33 36.92
CA PRO A 6 -55.07 -48.91 36.66
C PRO A 6 -54.68 -49.04 35.17
N HIS A 7 -55.53 -48.61 34.22
CA HIS A 7 -55.30 -48.84 32.79
C HIS A 7 -54.44 -47.79 32.06
N LYS A 8 -53.95 -46.74 32.73
CA LYS A 8 -53.21 -45.64 32.07
C LYS A 8 -51.70 -45.87 31.92
N THR A 9 -51.14 -46.90 32.56
CA THR A 9 -49.68 -47.01 32.74
C THR A 9 -48.96 -47.76 31.61
N SER A 10 -49.65 -48.58 30.80
CA SER A 10 -48.97 -49.38 29.75
C SER A 10 -48.76 -48.65 28.43
N VAL A 11 -49.57 -47.63 28.11
CA VAL A 11 -49.51 -46.90 26.82
C VAL A 11 -48.48 -45.77 26.86
N GLN A 12 -48.20 -45.19 28.03
CA GLN A 12 -47.18 -44.13 28.17
C GLN A 12 -45.75 -44.64 28.05
N ASN A 13 -45.50 -45.92 28.37
CA ASN A 13 -44.15 -46.48 28.40
C ASN A 13 -43.62 -46.83 26.99
N THR A 14 -44.51 -47.20 26.06
CA THR A 14 -44.13 -47.48 24.66
C THR A 14 -43.88 -46.21 23.85
N ALA A 15 -44.65 -45.15 24.09
CA ALA A 15 -44.46 -43.84 23.44
C ALA A 15 -43.15 -43.15 23.88
N SER A 16 -42.83 -43.19 25.18
CA SER A 16 -41.59 -42.60 25.71
C SER A 16 -40.32 -43.29 25.18
N LYS A 17 -40.37 -44.60 24.98
CA LYS A 17 -39.24 -45.37 24.43
C LYS A 17 -38.99 -45.09 22.95
N HIS A 18 -40.05 -44.84 22.17
CA HIS A 18 -39.95 -44.51 20.74
C HIS A 18 -39.45 -43.07 20.52
N GLU A 19 -39.87 -42.11 21.34
CA GLU A 19 -39.34 -40.73 21.31
C GLU A 19 -37.86 -40.66 21.74
N ALA A 20 -37.46 -41.45 22.75
CA ALA A 20 -36.06 -41.52 23.17
C ALA A 20 -35.13 -42.09 22.08
N PHE A 21 -35.63 -43.01 21.25
CA PHE A 21 -34.87 -43.62 20.15
C PHE A 21 -34.75 -42.70 18.92
N LEU A 22 -35.78 -41.90 18.61
CA LEU A 22 -35.71 -40.90 17.54
C LEU A 22 -34.81 -39.72 17.93
N LYS A 23 -34.83 -39.30 19.20
CA LYS A 23 -34.00 -38.21 19.72
C LYS A 23 -32.51 -38.58 19.85
N SER A 24 -32.18 -39.86 20.04
CA SER A 24 -30.79 -40.33 20.05
C SER A 24 -30.21 -40.45 18.63
N ASN A 25 -31.03 -40.84 17.64
CA ASN A 25 -30.61 -40.96 16.24
C ASN A 25 -30.40 -39.59 15.55
N ASP A 26 -31.11 -38.54 15.97
CA ASP A 26 -30.92 -37.18 15.45
C ASP A 26 -29.61 -36.54 15.96
N ARG A 27 -29.23 -36.84 17.23
CA ARG A 27 -27.95 -36.38 17.81
C ARG A 27 -26.72 -37.08 17.22
N SER A 28 -26.82 -38.36 16.84
CA SER A 28 -25.70 -39.08 16.20
C SER A 28 -25.38 -38.54 14.81
N MET A 29 -26.40 -38.10 14.07
CA MET A 29 -26.26 -37.48 12.75
C MET A 29 -25.57 -36.11 12.82
N ASP A 30 -25.82 -35.33 13.87
CA ASP A 30 -25.17 -34.03 14.10
C ASP A 30 -23.66 -34.17 14.40
N HIS A 31 -23.29 -35.10 15.29
CA HIS A 31 -21.88 -35.34 15.61
C HIS A 31 -21.04 -35.85 14.43
N SER A 32 -21.62 -36.63 13.53
CA SER A 32 -20.93 -37.11 12.32
C SER A 32 -20.63 -35.98 11.32
N LYS A 33 -21.59 -35.06 11.12
CA LYS A 33 -21.42 -33.89 10.25
C LYS A 33 -20.42 -32.88 10.80
N ILE A 34 -20.43 -32.67 12.12
CA ILE A 34 -19.47 -31.79 12.79
C ILE A 34 -18.05 -32.34 12.64
N GLN A 35 -17.85 -33.65 12.77
CA GLN A 35 -16.53 -34.27 12.59
C GLN A 35 -16.03 -34.18 11.14
N ALA A 36 -16.90 -34.45 10.16
CA ALA A 36 -16.55 -34.33 8.74
C ALA A 36 -16.14 -32.90 8.36
N LYS A 37 -16.87 -31.89 8.84
CA LYS A 37 -16.53 -30.48 8.62
C LYS A 37 -15.19 -30.10 9.27
N SER A 38 -14.97 -30.52 10.52
CA SER A 38 -13.71 -30.26 11.23
C SER A 38 -12.49 -30.87 10.56
N GLN A 39 -12.66 -31.98 9.85
CA GLN A 39 -11.59 -32.64 9.11
C GLN A 39 -11.30 -31.90 7.80
N GLN A 40 -12.34 -31.41 7.12
CA GLN A 40 -12.20 -30.59 5.92
C GLN A 40 -11.48 -29.26 6.23
N ASP A 41 -11.81 -28.62 7.36
CA ASP A 41 -11.16 -27.38 7.80
C ASP A 41 -9.65 -27.58 8.06
N LYS A 42 -9.28 -28.67 8.74
CA LYS A 42 -7.86 -29.03 8.97
C LYS A 42 -7.12 -29.36 7.69
N ASN A 43 -7.78 -30.04 6.76
CA ASN A 43 -7.20 -30.39 5.47
C ASN A 43 -6.95 -29.11 4.64
N PHE A 44 -7.85 -28.14 4.69
CA PHE A 44 -7.69 -26.83 4.07
C PHE A 44 -6.53 -26.05 4.68
N GLU A 45 -6.44 -25.99 6.02
CA GLU A 45 -5.36 -25.32 6.75
C GLU A 45 -3.98 -25.87 6.39
N LEU A 46 -3.85 -27.20 6.33
CA LEU A 46 -2.62 -27.85 5.87
C LEU A 46 -2.30 -27.48 4.41
N LEU A 47 -3.30 -27.37 3.55
CA LEU A 47 -3.08 -27.07 2.14
C LEU A 47 -2.67 -25.62 1.89
N SER A 48 -3.30 -24.67 2.60
CA SER A 48 -2.90 -23.26 2.55
C SER A 48 -1.48 -23.07 3.10
N GLY A 49 -1.15 -23.73 4.22
CA GLY A 49 0.21 -23.69 4.77
C GLY A 49 1.26 -24.31 3.83
N TYR A 50 0.86 -25.33 3.04
CA TYR A 50 1.73 -25.92 2.01
C TYR A 50 2.03 -24.94 0.88
N LEU A 51 1.01 -24.23 0.39
CA LEU A 51 1.16 -23.22 -0.65
C LEU A 51 2.02 -22.04 -0.17
N ASP A 52 1.90 -21.64 1.09
CA ASP A 52 2.66 -20.52 1.65
C ASP A 52 4.07 -20.92 2.15
N GLY A 53 4.38 -22.23 2.20
CA GLY A 53 5.68 -22.76 2.60
C GLY A 53 5.92 -22.73 4.12
N GLU A 54 4.86 -22.60 4.91
CA GLU A 54 4.92 -22.51 6.38
C GLU A 54 4.92 -23.89 7.08
N LEU A 55 4.65 -24.96 6.32
CA LEU A 55 4.63 -26.31 6.86
C LEU A 55 6.02 -26.83 7.22
N THR A 56 6.06 -27.63 8.28
CA THR A 56 7.24 -28.44 8.57
C THR A 56 7.42 -29.55 7.53
N GLN A 57 8.65 -30.07 7.41
CA GLN A 57 8.98 -31.12 6.44
C GLN A 57 8.10 -32.38 6.59
N GLN A 58 7.67 -32.69 7.81
CA GLN A 58 6.80 -33.83 8.12
C GLN A 58 5.36 -33.61 7.63
N GLU A 59 4.84 -32.39 7.76
CA GLU A 59 3.49 -32.05 7.35
C GLU A 59 3.38 -31.89 5.83
N ALA A 60 4.42 -31.35 5.18
CA ALA A 60 4.51 -31.29 3.73
C ALA A 60 4.48 -32.69 3.09
N GLN A 61 5.17 -33.66 3.69
CA GLN A 61 5.14 -35.06 3.24
C GLN A 61 3.72 -35.66 3.34
N LYS A 62 2.98 -35.31 4.40
CA LYS A 62 1.59 -35.73 4.60
C LYS A 62 0.66 -35.13 3.56
N VAL A 63 0.84 -33.84 3.23
CA VAL A 63 0.09 -33.15 2.17
C VAL A 63 0.37 -33.77 0.80
N MET A 64 1.62 -34.09 0.46
CA MET A 64 1.95 -34.80 -0.79
C MET A 64 1.22 -36.14 -0.91
N LEU A 65 1.19 -36.92 0.17
CA LEU A 65 0.51 -38.22 0.18
C LEU A 65 -1.01 -38.08 0.06
N LEU A 66 -1.59 -37.00 0.59
CA LEU A 66 -3.01 -36.68 0.42
C LEU A 66 -3.31 -36.22 -1.02
N LEU A 67 -2.44 -35.42 -1.65
CA LEU A 67 -2.58 -35.02 -3.05
C LEU A 67 -2.51 -36.22 -4.02
N GLU A 68 -1.73 -37.25 -3.68
CA GLU A 68 -1.58 -38.45 -4.49
C GLU A 68 -2.77 -39.42 -4.36
N ASN A 69 -3.35 -39.52 -3.16
CA ASN A 69 -4.40 -40.49 -2.85
C ASN A 69 -5.84 -39.94 -2.93
N ASP A 70 -6.03 -38.62 -2.91
CA ASP A 70 -7.35 -37.98 -2.91
C ASP A 70 -7.50 -36.94 -4.04
N GLY A 71 -8.36 -37.26 -5.01
CA GLY A 71 -8.64 -36.39 -6.15
C GLY A 71 -9.43 -35.12 -5.81
N GLU A 72 -10.26 -35.14 -4.77
CA GLU A 72 -10.98 -33.94 -4.31
C GLU A 72 -10.01 -32.97 -3.65
N TYR A 73 -9.02 -33.49 -2.92
CA TYR A 73 -7.99 -32.69 -2.28
C TYR A 73 -7.06 -32.02 -3.30
N LYS A 74 -6.73 -32.73 -4.40
CA LYS A 74 -5.99 -32.15 -5.54
C LYS A 74 -6.77 -31.03 -6.24
N LYS A 75 -8.08 -31.18 -6.41
CA LYS A 75 -8.92 -30.14 -7.01
C LYS A 75 -8.93 -28.86 -6.18
N LEU A 76 -9.02 -29.00 -4.86
CA LEU A 76 -8.93 -27.88 -3.92
C LEU A 76 -7.57 -27.17 -3.99
N HIS A 77 -6.48 -27.93 -4.16
CA HIS A 77 -5.14 -27.38 -4.37
C HIS A 77 -5.07 -26.52 -5.64
N ASP A 78 -5.58 -27.03 -6.75
CA ASP A 78 -5.53 -26.34 -8.04
C ASP A 78 -6.40 -25.06 -8.04
N GLU A 79 -7.52 -25.08 -7.32
CA GLU A 79 -8.37 -23.90 -7.11
C GLU A 79 -7.63 -22.81 -6.33
N LEU A 80 -7.00 -23.15 -5.21
CA LEU A 80 -6.21 -22.22 -4.40
C LEU A 80 -5.01 -21.65 -5.18
N LEU A 81 -4.35 -22.50 -5.97
CA LEU A 81 -3.24 -22.07 -6.82
C LEU A 81 -3.71 -21.08 -7.90
N SER A 82 -4.88 -21.32 -8.51
CA SER A 82 -5.44 -20.42 -9.53
C SER A 82 -5.80 -19.04 -8.96
N MET A 83 -6.41 -18.99 -7.77
CA MET A 83 -6.72 -17.74 -7.08
C MET A 83 -5.46 -16.94 -6.75
N ARG A 84 -4.40 -17.62 -6.28
CA ARG A 84 -3.12 -16.97 -6.01
C ARG A 84 -2.50 -16.36 -7.26
N GLN A 85 -2.55 -17.07 -8.38
CA GLN A 85 -2.04 -16.57 -9.67
C GLN A 85 -2.82 -15.35 -10.15
N GLU A 86 -4.13 -15.34 -9.97
CA GLU A 86 -4.99 -14.20 -10.31
C GLU A 86 -4.66 -12.97 -9.44
N VAL A 87 -4.55 -13.14 -8.12
CA VAL A 87 -4.15 -12.07 -7.18
C VAL A 87 -2.74 -11.55 -7.49
N GLN A 88 -1.80 -12.43 -7.83
CA GLN A 88 -0.44 -12.04 -8.20
C GLN A 88 -0.40 -11.26 -9.53
N SER A 89 -1.31 -11.55 -10.46
CA SER A 89 -1.43 -10.79 -11.72
C SER A 89 -2.00 -9.37 -11.52
N LEU A 90 -2.79 -9.17 -10.46
CA LEU A 90 -3.34 -7.87 -10.09
C LEU A 90 -2.29 -6.98 -9.40
N SER A 91 -1.48 -7.55 -8.50
CA SER A 91 -0.44 -6.79 -7.78
C SER A 91 0.69 -6.30 -8.68
N LEU A 92 0.99 -7.01 -9.78
CA LEU A 92 1.97 -6.58 -10.78
C LEU A 92 1.53 -5.28 -11.47
N GLN A 93 0.24 -5.12 -11.78
CA GLN A 93 -0.30 -3.90 -12.42
C GLN A 93 -0.24 -2.68 -11.49
N GLU A 94 -0.47 -2.87 -10.19
CA GLU A 94 -0.43 -1.78 -9.21
C GLU A 94 0.99 -1.26 -8.99
N SER A 95 1.99 -2.16 -9.00
CA SER A 95 3.40 -1.82 -8.83
C SER A 95 3.97 -0.96 -9.96
N GLU A 96 3.49 -1.15 -11.19
CA GLU A 96 3.96 -0.41 -12.37
C GLU A 96 3.43 1.04 -12.36
N LEU A 97 2.19 1.22 -11.91
CA LEU A 97 1.57 2.54 -11.73
C LEU A 97 2.21 3.35 -10.60
N GLU A 98 2.57 2.70 -9.49
CA GLU A 98 3.27 3.36 -8.39
C GLU A 98 4.70 3.80 -8.77
N TYR A 99 5.38 3.02 -9.60
CA TYR A 99 6.70 3.38 -10.14
C TYR A 99 6.63 4.62 -11.05
N LEU A 100 5.59 4.72 -11.88
CA LEU A 100 5.34 5.88 -12.73
C LEU A 100 4.98 7.13 -11.90
N ASP A 101 4.16 7.02 -10.85
CA ASP A 101 3.84 8.18 -10.00
C ASP A 101 5.10 8.66 -9.25
N LYS A 102 5.98 7.76 -8.78
CA LYS A 102 7.27 8.15 -8.18
C LYS A 102 8.20 8.87 -9.16
N LEU A 103 8.30 8.40 -10.40
CA LEU A 103 9.14 9.02 -11.43
C LEU A 103 8.65 10.43 -11.80
N ILE A 104 7.34 10.67 -11.80
CA ILE A 104 6.75 11.96 -12.17
C ILE A 104 6.79 12.94 -10.98
N LYS A 105 6.53 12.47 -9.77
CA LYS A 105 6.29 13.33 -8.60
C LYS A 105 7.58 13.82 -7.93
N GLU A 106 8.68 13.09 -8.03
CA GLU A 106 9.94 13.46 -7.38
C GLU A 106 10.78 14.55 -8.09
N PRO A 107 10.93 14.58 -9.44
CA PRO A 107 11.76 15.58 -10.10
C PRO A 107 11.00 16.88 -10.43
N ILE A 108 9.69 16.85 -10.69
CA ILE A 108 8.99 18.04 -11.21
C ILE A 108 8.71 19.07 -10.10
N ALA A 109 8.30 18.62 -8.92
CA ALA A 109 7.90 19.52 -7.83
C ALA A 109 9.07 20.30 -7.22
N LYS A 110 10.27 19.69 -7.14
CA LYS A 110 11.45 20.33 -6.53
C LYS A 110 12.17 21.27 -7.50
N THR A 111 12.16 20.94 -8.79
CA THR A 111 12.93 21.70 -9.80
C THR A 111 12.19 22.97 -10.23
N SER A 112 10.85 22.96 -10.25
CA SER A 112 10.03 24.11 -10.66
C SER A 112 10.33 25.38 -9.86
N ARG A 113 10.48 25.25 -8.53
CA ARG A 113 10.75 26.38 -7.65
C ARG A 113 12.15 26.97 -7.86
N ILE A 114 13.15 26.13 -8.12
CA ILE A 114 14.54 26.57 -8.33
C ILE A 114 14.68 27.20 -9.72
N LEU A 115 14.09 26.58 -10.74
CA LEU A 115 14.00 27.12 -12.10
C LEU A 115 13.36 28.51 -12.12
N GLY A 116 12.26 28.70 -11.39
CA GLY A 116 11.59 30.00 -11.29
C GLY A 116 12.52 31.10 -10.77
N PHE A 117 13.25 30.86 -9.68
CA PHE A 117 14.19 31.85 -9.14
C PHE A 117 15.40 32.11 -10.04
N ILE A 118 15.94 31.06 -10.69
CA ILE A 118 17.04 31.22 -11.64
C ILE A 118 16.60 32.08 -12.82
N LEU A 119 15.42 31.80 -13.38
CA LEU A 119 14.90 32.52 -14.54
C LEU A 119 14.59 33.98 -14.22
N ILE A 120 14.00 34.27 -13.05
CA ILE A 120 13.74 35.64 -12.58
C ILE A 120 15.05 36.39 -12.32
N SER A 121 16.04 35.74 -11.68
CA SER A 121 17.33 36.39 -11.43
C SER A 121 18.08 36.66 -12.73
N ALA A 122 18.04 35.73 -13.68
CA ALA A 122 18.71 35.89 -14.98
C ALA A 122 18.08 37.00 -15.81
N SER A 123 16.74 37.06 -15.88
CA SER A 123 16.04 38.11 -16.62
C SER A 123 16.28 39.50 -16.01
N ALA A 124 16.29 39.61 -14.68
CA ALA A 124 16.58 40.87 -13.99
C ALA A 124 18.00 41.38 -14.29
N VAL A 125 19.01 40.49 -14.29
CA VAL A 125 20.40 40.84 -14.64
C VAL A 125 20.49 41.36 -16.08
N ILE A 126 19.83 40.68 -17.03
CA ILE A 126 19.82 41.07 -18.44
C ILE A 126 19.15 42.44 -18.63
N LEU A 127 17.99 42.67 -18.00
CA LEU A 127 17.28 43.94 -18.09
C LEU A 127 18.11 45.09 -17.52
N ILE A 128 18.71 44.92 -16.34
CA ILE A 128 19.55 45.96 -15.73
C ILE A 128 20.77 46.26 -16.62
N GLY A 129 21.42 45.22 -17.15
CA GLY A 129 22.56 45.39 -18.06
C GLY A 129 22.20 46.15 -19.34
N LEU A 130 21.06 45.83 -19.95
CA LEU A 130 20.59 46.50 -21.16
C LEU A 130 20.19 47.95 -20.89
N LEU A 131 19.57 48.23 -19.74
CA LEU A 131 19.19 49.58 -19.32
C LEU A 131 20.43 50.45 -19.09
N LEU A 132 21.46 49.91 -18.43
CA LEU A 132 22.75 50.58 -18.25
C LEU A 132 23.45 50.81 -19.58
N PHE A 133 23.46 49.81 -20.48
CA PHE A 133 24.04 49.96 -21.81
C PHE A 133 23.37 51.11 -22.58
N PHE A 134 22.04 51.15 -22.60
CA PHE A 134 21.28 52.23 -23.25
C PHE A 134 21.60 53.60 -22.64
N VAL A 135 21.68 53.70 -21.31
CA VAL A 135 22.00 54.98 -20.63
C VAL A 135 23.44 55.44 -20.90
N PHE A 136 24.38 54.51 -21.05
CA PHE A 136 25.77 54.84 -21.34
C PHE A 136 25.98 55.28 -22.78
N THR A 137 25.37 54.60 -23.75
CA THR A 137 25.50 54.90 -25.20
C THR A 137 24.82 56.22 -25.58
N ASN A 138 23.82 56.67 -24.83
CA ASN A 138 23.16 57.94 -25.08
C ASN A 138 23.99 59.13 -24.53
N PRO A 139 24.46 60.05 -25.41
CA PRO A 139 25.21 61.24 -24.98
C PRO A 139 24.30 62.36 -24.43
N ALA A 140 22.98 62.28 -24.66
CA ALA A 140 22.01 63.27 -24.22
C ALA A 140 21.71 63.24 -22.71
N ILE A 141 22.20 62.23 -21.98
CA ILE A 141 21.91 62.02 -20.57
C ILE A 141 23.00 62.67 -19.71
N SER A 142 22.58 63.53 -18.77
CA SER A 142 23.48 64.18 -17.79
C SER A 142 24.27 63.16 -16.97
N LEU A 143 25.53 63.49 -16.70
CA LEU A 143 26.47 62.67 -15.91
C LEU A 143 25.91 62.28 -14.54
N ALA A 144 25.22 63.21 -13.86
CA ALA A 144 24.59 62.95 -12.56
C ALA A 144 23.55 61.82 -12.64
N LEU A 145 22.77 61.77 -13.73
CA LEU A 145 21.75 60.76 -13.95
C LEU A 145 22.39 59.39 -14.27
N LYS A 146 23.53 59.37 -15.01
CA LYS A 146 24.29 58.14 -15.25
C LYS A 146 24.78 57.50 -13.94
N PHE A 147 25.32 58.31 -13.01
CA PHE A 147 25.73 57.82 -11.70
C PHE A 147 24.55 57.34 -10.86
N GLY A 148 23.43 58.08 -10.84
CA GLY A 148 22.23 57.68 -10.10
C GLY A 148 21.70 56.31 -10.55
N ILE A 149 21.59 56.11 -11.87
CA ILE A 149 21.10 54.84 -12.44
C ILE A 149 22.12 53.72 -12.26
N SER A 150 23.42 54.02 -12.36
CA SER A 150 24.48 53.04 -12.10
C SER A 150 24.50 52.57 -10.65
N LEU A 151 24.28 53.47 -9.69
CA LEU A 151 24.23 53.13 -8.27
C LEU A 151 22.98 52.29 -7.96
N MET A 152 21.83 52.69 -8.51
CA MET A 152 20.57 51.98 -8.29
C MET A 152 20.56 50.60 -8.97
N GLY A 153 20.99 50.51 -10.23
CA GLY A 153 21.12 49.26 -10.96
C GLY A 153 22.20 48.34 -10.39
N GLY A 154 23.36 48.91 -10.02
CA GLY A 154 24.45 48.18 -9.36
C GLY A 154 24.05 47.63 -7.99
N GLY A 155 23.33 48.42 -7.19
CA GLY A 155 22.76 47.96 -5.92
C GLY A 155 21.75 46.82 -6.09
N ALA A 156 20.86 46.92 -7.08
CA ALA A 156 19.92 45.85 -7.41
C ALA A 156 20.63 44.57 -7.86
N LEU A 157 21.69 44.70 -8.69
CA LEU A 157 22.53 43.57 -9.10
C LEU A 157 23.24 42.91 -7.92
N LEU A 158 23.82 43.69 -7.00
CA LEU A 158 24.45 43.16 -5.79
C LEU A 158 23.46 42.38 -4.91
N LEU A 159 22.22 42.88 -4.77
CA LEU A 159 21.18 42.16 -4.04
C LEU A 159 20.81 40.84 -4.73
N LEU A 160 20.66 40.85 -6.05
CA LEU A 160 20.38 39.62 -6.82
C LEU A 160 21.50 38.58 -6.64
N ILE A 161 22.76 39.00 -6.75
CA ILE A 161 23.92 38.13 -6.53
C ILE A 161 23.95 37.60 -5.08
N SER A 162 23.59 38.43 -4.10
CA SER A 162 23.48 38.04 -2.70
C SER A 162 22.42 36.95 -2.49
N VAL A 163 21.22 37.14 -3.05
CA VAL A 163 20.13 36.15 -2.99
C VAL A 163 20.53 34.85 -3.69
N LEU A 164 21.19 34.92 -4.85
CA LEU A 164 21.66 33.75 -5.60
C LEU A 164 22.71 32.97 -4.81
N ARG A 165 23.66 33.67 -4.19
CA ARG A 165 24.66 33.09 -3.29
C ARG A 165 24.00 32.40 -2.10
N GLN A 166 23.04 33.07 -1.46
CA GLN A 166 22.31 32.54 -0.30
C GLN A 166 21.54 31.27 -0.66
N LYS A 167 20.93 31.22 -1.85
CA LYS A 167 20.22 30.03 -2.34
C LYS A 167 21.15 28.86 -2.65
N MET A 168 22.30 29.12 -3.28
CA MET A 168 23.29 28.08 -3.61
C MET A 168 23.94 27.47 -2.35
N LEU A 169 24.17 28.27 -1.31
CA LEU A 169 24.67 27.79 -0.02
C LEU A 169 23.62 26.98 0.75
N ASN A 170 22.35 27.41 0.71
CA ASN A 170 21.27 26.71 1.42
C ASN A 170 21.00 25.31 0.85
N THR A 171 21.06 25.13 -0.48
CA THR A 171 20.90 23.78 -1.08
C THR A 171 22.05 22.84 -0.76
N ARG A 172 23.26 23.36 -0.49
CA ARG A 172 24.41 22.54 -0.07
C ARG A 172 24.34 22.09 1.39
N ASN A 173 23.76 22.90 2.26
CA ASN A 173 23.72 22.61 3.70
C ASN A 173 22.54 21.71 4.14
N GLU A 174 21.52 21.51 3.31
CA GLU A 174 20.43 20.55 3.62
C GLU A 174 20.91 19.10 3.77
N LYS A 175 22.09 18.75 3.23
CA LYS A 175 22.67 17.40 3.37
C LYS A 175 23.13 17.08 4.80
N TYR A 176 23.35 18.09 5.66
CA TYR A 176 23.91 17.89 7.01
C TYR A 176 22.89 18.06 8.15
N ASN A 177 21.68 18.56 7.90
CA ASN A 177 20.69 18.82 8.95
C ASN A 177 19.65 17.70 9.14
N ARG A 178 19.79 16.55 8.47
CA ARG A 178 18.93 15.37 8.69
C ARG A 178 19.36 14.48 9.87
N LEU A 179 20.35 14.90 10.65
CA LEU A 179 20.94 14.08 11.73
C LEU A 179 20.81 14.68 13.14
N LYS A 180 19.87 15.59 13.39
CA LYS A 180 19.48 15.93 14.76
C LYS A 180 18.19 15.21 15.13
N ILE A 181 18.40 14.05 15.76
CA ILE A 181 17.46 13.37 16.66
C ILE A 181 17.36 14.22 17.94
#